data_AF-A0A3C0N1D6-F1
#
_entry.id   AF-A0A3C0N1D6-F1
#
_cell.length_a   1.000
_cell.length_b   1.000
_cell.length_c   1.000
_cell.angle_alpha   90.00
_cell.angle_beta   90.00
_cell.angle_gamma   90.00
#
_symmetry.space_group_name_H-M   'P 1'
#
loop_
_entity.id
_entity.type
_entity.pdbx_description
1 polymer ?
#
loop_
_entity_poly.entity_id
_entity_poly.type
_entity_poly.pdbx_seq_one_letter_code
_entity_poly.pdbx_strand_id
1 'polypeptide(L)'
;VLRVSADSGEIQENGQHIFLKGNITATDTRNGAVFQGDESEWHPKKDLLIVRNNLKASQPKLQASAKEGRYFTRKQQVELIGQVTAISKDPDLQMKTEHLFWQIKDQIVIGDKRTRMERYKDKIVTDRVEADKSQLNQKTKIVTLKQNIQLTSIDPPLLMSSNSAIWNLTNQTVLSDQPIRIFHQKENVVLTANRGMVDLQQKVANLTGGVQGVGSRNQAKLLANQLRWDIPTQDIQASGNVIYQQVNPPFNTTGPTARGKLQDQSIVVHSAPGKRVVTEIIP
;
A
#
# COMPACT_ATOMS: atom_id res chain seq x y z
N VAL A 1 23.23 -23.36 10.44
CA VAL A 1 24.48 -22.89 11.07
C VAL A 1 24.74 -21.49 10.56
N LEU A 2 25.15 -20.55 11.42
CA LEU A 2 25.62 -19.25 10.99
C LEU A 2 27.13 -19.36 10.69
N ARG A 3 27.55 -19.00 9.48
CA ARG A 3 28.95 -18.91 9.08
C ARG A 3 29.29 -17.44 8.89
N VAL A 4 30.37 -16.97 9.49
CA VAL A 4 30.81 -15.58 9.35
C VAL A 4 32.27 -15.57 8.93
N SER A 5 32.60 -14.79 7.90
CA SER A 5 33.96 -14.52 7.43
C SER A 5 34.24 -13.02 7.44
N ALA A 6 35.48 -12.66 7.73
CA ALA A 6 35.97 -11.29 7.82
C ALA A 6 37.50 -11.27 7.60
N ASP A 7 38.08 -10.10 7.36
CA ASP A 7 39.54 -9.95 7.20
C ASP A 7 40.28 -10.10 8.54
N SER A 8 39.67 -9.67 9.64
CA SER A 8 40.21 -9.80 10.99
C SER A 8 39.11 -9.96 12.04
N GLY A 9 39.46 -10.54 13.19
CA GLY A 9 38.55 -10.72 14.30
C GLY A 9 39.24 -10.57 15.66
N GLU A 10 38.54 -9.95 16.60
CA GLU A 10 38.95 -9.73 17.98
C GLU A 10 37.95 -10.42 18.91
N ILE A 11 38.48 -11.23 19.84
CA ILE A 11 37.67 -11.93 20.85
C ILE A 11 37.84 -11.20 22.17
N GLN A 12 36.75 -10.66 22.69
CA GLN A 12 36.72 -9.93 23.95
C GLN A 12 35.93 -10.70 25.02
N GLU A 13 36.24 -10.43 26.28
CA GLU A 13 35.51 -10.95 27.45
C GLU A 13 35.29 -12.47 27.44
N ASN A 14 36.34 -13.23 27.12
CA ASN A 14 36.29 -14.70 27.00
C ASN A 14 35.23 -15.19 25.99
N GLY A 15 35.07 -14.47 24.87
CA GLY A 15 34.16 -14.87 23.78
C GLY A 15 32.72 -14.43 23.97
N GLN A 16 32.43 -13.55 24.94
CA GLN A 16 31.10 -12.95 25.06
C GLN A 16 30.83 -11.91 23.97
N HIS A 17 31.90 -11.35 23.41
CA HIS A 17 31.88 -10.34 22.36
C HIS A 17 32.93 -10.72 21.32
N ILE A 18 32.50 -10.84 20.06
CA ILE A 18 33.42 -11.07 18.94
C ILE A 18 33.22 -9.93 17.96
N PHE A 19 34.26 -9.12 17.78
CA PHE A 19 34.27 -8.02 16.82
C PHE A 19 34.98 -8.49 15.54
N LEU A 20 34.41 -8.21 14.38
CA LEU A 20 34.97 -8.59 13.09
C LEU A 20 35.07 -7.36 12.19
N LYS A 21 36.20 -7.20 11.49
CA LYS A 21 36.47 -6.06 10.58
C LYS A 21 36.85 -6.54 9.20
N GLY A 22 36.38 -5.80 8.20
CA GLY A 22 36.74 -5.92 6.80
C GLY A 22 36.01 -7.07 6.09
N ASN A 23 35.45 -6.76 4.92
CA ASN A 23 34.78 -7.70 4.00
C ASN A 23 33.88 -8.73 4.70
N ILE A 24 32.99 -8.27 5.58
CA ILE A 24 32.13 -9.16 6.35
C ILE A 24 31.18 -9.90 5.40
N THR A 25 31.11 -11.21 5.54
CA THR A 25 30.06 -12.03 4.94
C THR A 25 29.55 -13.02 5.98
N ALA A 26 28.30 -12.83 6.41
CA ALA A 26 27.59 -13.74 7.31
C ALA A 26 26.47 -14.46 6.57
N THR A 27 26.50 -15.79 6.57
CA THR A 27 25.53 -16.64 5.88
C THR A 27 24.86 -17.58 6.87
N ASP A 28 23.54 -17.54 6.93
CA ASP A 28 22.76 -18.53 7.68
C ASP A 28 22.28 -19.65 6.76
N THR A 29 22.90 -20.82 6.92
CA THR A 29 22.60 -21.98 6.06
C THR A 29 21.20 -22.55 6.26
N ARG A 30 20.46 -22.13 7.29
CA ARG A 30 19.10 -22.63 7.58
C ARG A 30 18.05 -21.98 6.67
N ASN A 31 18.28 -20.74 6.26
CA ASN A 31 17.32 -19.94 5.49
C ASN A 31 17.92 -19.26 4.25
N GLY A 32 19.23 -19.37 4.05
CA GLY A 32 19.94 -18.80 2.91
C GLY A 32 20.10 -17.28 2.98
N ALA A 33 19.87 -16.67 4.14
CA ALA A 33 20.12 -15.25 4.33
C ALA A 33 21.62 -14.96 4.37
N VAL A 34 22.03 -13.93 3.64
CA VAL A 34 23.41 -13.44 3.56
C VAL A 34 23.44 -11.97 3.97
N PHE A 35 24.32 -11.62 4.88
CA PHE A 35 24.58 -10.26 5.34
C PHE A 35 26.02 -9.89 5.00
N GLN A 36 26.19 -8.72 4.41
CA GLN A 36 27.49 -8.16 4.04
C GLN A 36 27.64 -6.77 4.65
N GLY A 37 28.86 -6.37 4.97
CA GLY A 37 29.19 -5.05 5.51
C GLY A 37 30.68 -4.96 5.81
N ASP A 38 31.10 -3.87 6.47
CA ASP A 38 32.52 -3.66 6.79
C ASP A 38 32.84 -3.99 8.24
N GLU A 39 31.84 -3.98 9.13
CA GLU A 39 32.00 -4.28 10.54
C GLU A 39 30.88 -5.19 11.04
N SER A 40 31.20 -6.12 11.93
CA SER A 40 30.18 -6.87 12.65
C SER A 40 30.56 -7.20 14.09
N GLU A 41 29.52 -7.33 14.91
CA GLU A 41 29.59 -7.74 16.30
C GLU A 41 28.73 -8.98 16.50
N TRP A 42 29.31 -10.03 17.08
CA TRP A 42 28.58 -11.22 17.48
C TRP A 42 28.48 -11.27 19.01
N HIS A 43 27.24 -11.41 19.48
CA HIS A 43 26.89 -11.61 20.89
C HIS A 43 26.26 -12.99 21.07
N PRO A 44 27.06 -14.05 21.36
CA PRO A 44 26.54 -15.43 21.44
C PRO A 44 25.42 -15.60 22.46
N LYS A 45 25.56 -15.01 23.66
CA LYS A 45 24.53 -15.11 24.72
C LYS A 45 23.18 -14.50 24.33
N LYS A 46 23.18 -13.58 23.36
CA LYS A 46 21.98 -12.89 22.86
C LYS A 46 21.49 -13.46 21.52
N ASP A 47 22.19 -14.46 20.97
CA ASP A 47 21.92 -15.01 19.63
C ASP A 47 21.89 -13.89 18.55
N LEU A 48 22.70 -12.84 18.71
CA LEU A 48 22.61 -11.58 17.97
C LEU A 48 23.88 -11.29 17.18
N LEU A 49 23.73 -11.14 15.86
CA LEU A 49 24.74 -10.58 14.97
C LEU A 49 24.33 -9.15 14.61
N ILE A 50 25.23 -8.19 14.78
CA ILE A 50 25.06 -6.82 14.32
C ILE A 50 26.03 -6.59 13.18
N VAL A 51 25.57 -6.00 12.07
CA VAL A 51 26.40 -5.65 10.91
C VAL A 51 26.18 -4.18 10.58
N ARG A 52 27.27 -3.45 10.35
CA ARG A 52 27.28 -2.01 10.07
C ARG A 52 28.22 -1.69 8.93
N ASN A 53 28.07 -0.47 8.42
CA ASN A 53 28.83 0.12 7.31
C ASN A 53 28.65 -0.67 6.01
N ASN A 54 28.05 -0.01 5.01
CA ASN A 54 27.73 -0.63 3.72
C ASN A 54 26.89 -1.93 3.82
N LEU A 55 26.01 -2.00 4.82
CA LEU A 55 25.19 -3.19 5.05
C LEU A 55 24.33 -3.54 3.84
N LYS A 56 24.44 -4.79 3.41
CA LYS A 56 23.52 -5.43 2.46
C LYS A 56 23.04 -6.76 3.04
N ALA A 57 21.74 -6.92 3.15
CA ALA A 57 21.08 -8.19 3.49
C ALA A 57 20.45 -8.77 2.21
N SER A 58 20.53 -10.07 2.02
CA SER A 58 19.94 -10.73 0.86
C SER A 58 19.45 -12.14 1.16
N GLN A 59 18.38 -12.52 0.47
CA GLN A 59 17.77 -13.84 0.41
C GLN A 59 17.21 -13.97 -1.03
N PRO A 60 17.04 -15.19 -1.60
CA PRO A 60 16.63 -15.36 -3.00
C PRO A 60 15.56 -14.41 -3.55
N LYS A 61 14.56 -14.00 -2.75
CA LYS A 61 13.45 -13.14 -3.17
C LYS A 61 13.52 -11.69 -2.68
N LEU A 62 14.36 -11.38 -1.69
CA LEU A 62 14.42 -10.06 -1.06
C LEU A 62 15.86 -9.62 -0.84
N GLN A 63 16.17 -8.39 -1.23
CA GLN A 63 17.42 -7.71 -0.94
C GLN A 63 17.13 -6.45 -0.14
N ALA A 64 18.02 -6.07 0.76
CA ALA A 64 17.88 -4.83 1.52
C ALA A 64 19.23 -4.21 1.86
N SER A 65 19.25 -2.89 2.05
CA SER A 65 20.38 -2.14 2.59
C SER A 65 19.89 -1.19 3.67
N ALA A 66 20.74 -0.89 4.66
CA ALA A 66 20.46 0.03 5.76
C ALA A 66 21.79 0.52 6.38
N LYS A 67 21.72 1.38 7.40
CA LYS A 67 22.92 1.78 8.17
C LYS A 67 23.37 0.68 9.14
N GLU A 68 22.42 0.02 9.79
CA GLU A 68 22.66 -1.07 10.74
C GLU A 68 21.66 -2.20 10.53
N GLY A 69 22.12 -3.42 10.74
CA GLY A 69 21.35 -4.64 10.60
C GLY A 69 21.60 -5.53 11.80
N ARG A 70 20.53 -5.91 12.48
CA ARG A 70 20.55 -6.80 13.63
C ARG A 70 19.87 -8.10 13.25
N TYR A 71 20.64 -9.18 13.23
CA TYR A 71 20.13 -10.50 12.94
C TYR A 71 20.02 -11.34 14.21
N PHE A 72 18.78 -11.61 14.61
CA PHE A 72 18.43 -12.47 15.73
C PHE A 72 18.38 -13.92 15.24
N THR A 73 19.50 -14.62 15.34
CA THR A 73 19.73 -15.93 14.71
C THR A 73 18.75 -17.00 15.17
N ARG A 74 18.36 -17.04 16.45
CA ARG A 74 17.39 -18.02 16.97
C ARG A 74 15.98 -17.77 16.42
N LYS A 75 15.58 -16.50 16.29
CA LYS A 75 14.28 -16.08 15.74
C LYS A 75 14.25 -16.06 14.20
N GLN A 76 15.41 -16.05 13.56
CA GLN A 76 15.57 -15.81 12.11
C GLN A 76 14.87 -14.51 11.68
N GLN A 77 15.12 -13.45 12.45
CA GLN A 77 14.55 -12.12 12.23
C GLN A 77 15.68 -11.11 12.02
N VAL A 78 15.52 -10.26 11.01
CA VAL A 78 16.39 -9.11 10.76
C VAL A 78 15.66 -7.84 11.17
N GLU A 79 16.35 -6.97 11.86
CA GLU A 79 15.93 -5.59 12.11
C GLU A 79 16.92 -4.68 11.36
N LEU A 80 16.40 -3.85 10.45
CA LEU A 80 17.17 -2.93 9.60
C LEU A 80 16.85 -1.50 10.02
N ILE A 81 17.88 -0.72 10.30
CA ILE A 81 17.75 0.61 10.92
C ILE A 81 18.49 1.65 10.07
N GLY A 82 17.79 2.76 9.79
CA GLY A 82 18.30 3.95 9.14
C GLY A 82 18.41 3.80 7.62
N GLN A 83 17.74 4.71 6.88
CA GLN A 83 17.78 4.77 5.41
C GLN A 83 17.56 3.40 4.73
N VAL A 84 16.61 2.62 5.23
CA VAL A 84 16.35 1.27 4.74
C VAL A 84 15.80 1.33 3.33
N THR A 85 16.42 0.57 2.43
CA THR A 85 15.87 0.27 1.10
C THR A 85 15.77 -1.25 0.96
N ALA A 86 14.57 -1.76 0.70
CA ALA A 86 14.34 -3.18 0.44
C ALA A 86 13.72 -3.37 -0.96
N ILE A 87 14.14 -4.41 -1.67
CA ILE A 87 13.73 -4.73 -3.03
C ILE A 87 13.30 -6.20 -3.05
N SER A 88 12.02 -6.43 -3.34
CA SER A 88 11.45 -7.74 -3.60
C SER A 88 11.49 -8.00 -5.11
N LYS A 89 11.91 -9.20 -5.51
CA LYS A 89 11.93 -9.62 -6.93
C LYS A 89 10.59 -10.17 -7.42
N ASP A 90 9.78 -10.71 -6.51
CA ASP A 90 8.47 -11.27 -6.83
C ASP A 90 7.48 -11.06 -5.67
N PRO A 91 6.58 -10.06 -5.76
CA PRO A 91 6.43 -9.09 -6.85
C PRO A 91 7.57 -8.08 -6.88
N ASP A 92 7.80 -7.45 -8.04
CA ASP A 92 8.78 -6.37 -8.22
C ASP A 92 8.32 -5.13 -7.44
N LEU A 93 8.86 -4.98 -6.23
CA LEU A 93 8.44 -3.99 -5.25
C LEU A 93 9.66 -3.42 -4.53
N GLN A 94 9.81 -2.11 -4.56
CA GLN A 94 10.78 -1.39 -3.74
C GLN A 94 10.08 -0.79 -2.52
N MET A 95 10.72 -0.87 -1.36
CA MET A 95 10.25 -0.30 -0.09
C MET A 95 11.36 0.58 0.49
N LYS A 96 11.01 1.78 0.97
CA LYS A 96 11.91 2.73 1.62
C LYS A 96 11.32 3.17 2.96
N THR A 97 12.09 3.08 4.03
CA THR A 97 11.67 3.47 5.38
C THR A 97 12.88 3.71 6.30
N GLU A 98 12.65 4.21 7.51
CA GLU A 98 13.70 4.35 8.53
C GLU A 98 13.91 3.08 9.35
N HIS A 99 12.90 2.20 9.43
CA HIS A 99 12.97 1.01 10.25
C HIS A 99 12.13 -0.13 9.67
N LEU A 100 12.73 -1.30 9.56
CA LEU A 100 12.12 -2.47 8.92
C LEU A 100 12.47 -3.75 9.67
N PHE A 101 11.45 -4.55 9.95
CA PHE A 101 11.61 -5.90 10.46
C PHE A 101 11.34 -6.91 9.35
N TRP A 102 12.26 -7.85 9.17
CA TRP A 102 12.12 -8.95 8.24
C TRP A 102 12.11 -10.28 8.99
N GLN A 103 10.94 -10.90 9.02
CA GLN A 103 10.71 -12.23 9.59
C GLN A 103 10.93 -13.26 8.47
N ILE A 104 12.15 -13.80 8.38
CA ILE A 104 12.54 -14.65 7.24
C ILE A 104 11.71 -15.93 7.21
N LYS A 105 11.51 -16.57 8.38
CA LYS A 105 10.74 -17.82 8.51
C LYS A 105 9.28 -17.64 8.08
N ASP A 106 8.67 -16.54 8.49
CA ASP A 106 7.24 -16.28 8.25
C ASP A 106 7.00 -15.59 6.91
N GLN A 107 8.08 -15.18 6.21
CA GLN A 107 8.04 -14.47 4.94
C GLN A 107 7.26 -13.14 5.04
N ILE A 108 7.47 -12.43 6.15
CA ILE A 108 6.81 -11.16 6.46
C ILE A 108 7.86 -10.04 6.54
N VAL A 109 7.54 -8.91 5.92
CA VAL A 109 8.31 -7.67 6.02
C VAL A 109 7.43 -6.59 6.62
N ILE A 110 7.87 -5.95 7.70
CA ILE A 110 7.09 -4.97 8.45
C ILE A 110 7.85 -3.65 8.48
N GLY A 111 7.22 -2.58 8.02
CA GLY A 111 7.65 -1.20 8.29
C GLY A 111 6.78 -0.62 9.40
N ASP A 112 7.37 -0.32 10.56
CA ASP A 112 6.68 0.28 11.70
C ASP A 112 6.77 1.83 11.72
N LYS A 113 7.50 2.38 10.75
CA LYS A 113 7.63 3.81 10.43
C LYS A 113 7.08 4.09 9.04
N ARG A 114 6.93 5.39 8.73
CA ARG A 114 6.56 5.87 7.40
C ARG A 114 7.32 5.10 6.33
N THR A 115 6.58 4.42 5.49
CA THR A 115 7.11 3.53 4.45
C THR A 115 6.57 4.00 3.12
N ARG A 116 7.46 4.25 2.17
CA ARG A 116 7.11 4.44 0.76
C ARG A 116 7.37 3.13 0.03
N MET A 117 6.43 2.69 -0.79
CA MET A 117 6.62 1.55 -1.67
C MET A 117 6.27 1.90 -3.11
N GLU A 118 7.00 1.31 -4.04
CA GLU A 118 6.83 1.48 -5.48
C GLU A 118 6.77 0.09 -6.10
N ARG A 119 5.67 -0.20 -6.80
CA ARG A 119 5.52 -1.44 -7.56
C ARG A 119 5.93 -1.20 -8.99
N TYR A 120 6.74 -2.11 -9.52
CA TYR A 120 7.21 -2.05 -10.89
C TYR A 120 6.56 -3.14 -11.74
N LYS A 121 6.38 -2.82 -13.01
CA LYS A 121 6.12 -3.77 -14.09
C LYS A 121 6.97 -3.35 -15.27
N ASP A 122 7.80 -4.26 -15.78
CA ASP A 122 8.71 -3.97 -16.89
C ASP A 122 9.60 -2.72 -16.63
N LYS A 123 10.09 -2.58 -15.38
CA LYS A 123 10.90 -1.45 -14.88
C LYS A 123 10.17 -0.10 -14.82
N ILE A 124 8.87 -0.06 -15.06
CA ILE A 124 8.03 1.13 -14.97
C ILE A 124 7.24 1.06 -13.66
N VAL A 125 7.24 2.15 -12.89
CA VAL A 125 6.38 2.26 -11.70
C VAL A 125 4.92 2.20 -12.16
N THR A 126 4.12 1.34 -11.54
CA THR A 126 2.67 1.22 -11.83
C THR A 126 1.84 1.86 -10.74
N ASP A 127 2.28 1.67 -9.49
CA ASP A 127 1.63 2.16 -8.30
C ASP A 127 2.69 2.60 -7.28
N ARG A 128 2.36 3.65 -6.54
CA ARG A 128 3.14 4.13 -5.39
C ARG A 128 2.21 4.18 -4.19
N VAL A 129 2.69 3.72 -3.04
CA VAL A 129 1.96 3.86 -1.78
C VAL A 129 2.86 4.42 -0.70
N GLU A 130 2.27 5.24 0.16
CA GLU A 130 2.88 5.67 1.40
C GLU A 130 1.92 5.42 2.56
N ALA A 131 2.44 4.88 3.66
CA ALA A 131 1.67 4.63 4.88
C ALA A 131 2.60 4.69 6.10
N ASP A 132 2.05 4.95 7.28
CA ASP A 132 2.85 5.02 8.52
C ASP A 132 3.24 3.64 9.04
N LYS A 133 2.43 2.64 8.72
CA LYS A 133 2.73 1.24 9.01
C LYS A 133 2.39 0.37 7.83
N SER A 134 3.24 -0.63 7.60
CA SER A 134 3.07 -1.59 6.53
C SER A 134 3.48 -2.99 6.93
N GLN A 135 2.82 -3.96 6.34
CA GLN A 135 3.19 -5.37 6.45
C GLN A 135 3.00 -6.05 5.08
N LEU A 136 4.09 -6.43 4.44
CA LEU A 136 4.10 -7.26 3.24
C LEU A 136 4.19 -8.73 3.66
N ASN A 137 3.19 -9.51 3.27
CA ASN A 137 3.28 -10.96 3.25
C ASN A 137 3.81 -11.40 1.88
N GLN A 138 5.05 -11.89 1.83
CA GLN A 138 5.71 -12.26 0.56
C GLN A 138 5.08 -13.52 -0.06
N LYS A 139 4.49 -14.41 0.74
CA LYS A 139 3.83 -15.64 0.26
C LYS A 139 2.54 -15.31 -0.48
N THR A 140 1.70 -14.45 0.12
CA THR A 140 0.39 -14.10 -0.45
C THR A 140 0.43 -12.86 -1.35
N LYS A 141 1.55 -12.13 -1.35
CA LYS A 141 1.74 -10.87 -2.09
C LYS A 141 0.71 -9.80 -1.70
N ILE A 142 0.36 -9.78 -0.42
CA ILE A 142 -0.58 -8.83 0.17
C ILE A 142 0.19 -7.86 1.05
N VAL A 143 -0.07 -6.57 0.85
CA VAL A 143 0.40 -5.50 1.73
C VAL A 143 -0.77 -5.02 2.58
N THR A 144 -0.64 -5.15 3.90
CA THR A 144 -1.53 -4.49 4.85
C THR A 144 -0.96 -3.13 5.20
N LEU A 145 -1.74 -2.08 5.03
CA LEU A 145 -1.36 -0.69 5.22
C LEU A 145 -2.21 -0.10 6.33
N LYS A 146 -1.60 0.68 7.22
CA LYS A 146 -2.31 1.37 8.30
C LYS A 146 -1.81 2.78 8.47
N GLN A 147 -2.76 3.68 8.74
CA GLN A 147 -2.61 5.11 9.06
C GLN A 147 -1.99 5.95 7.93
N ASN A 148 -2.62 7.11 7.66
CA ASN A 148 -2.14 8.11 6.70
C ASN A 148 -1.81 7.51 5.32
N ILE A 149 -2.65 6.59 4.84
CA ILE A 149 -2.39 5.86 3.60
C ILE A 149 -2.68 6.78 2.44
N GLN A 150 -1.72 6.88 1.52
CA GLN A 150 -1.87 7.55 0.24
C GLN A 150 -1.35 6.62 -0.85
N LEU A 151 -2.24 6.15 -1.71
CA LEU A 151 -1.91 5.30 -2.85
C LEU A 151 -2.16 6.06 -4.15
N THR A 152 -1.15 6.13 -5.00
CA THR A 152 -1.22 6.70 -6.34
C THR A 152 -1.08 5.59 -7.36
N SER A 153 -2.08 5.43 -8.22
CA SER A 153 -1.99 4.55 -9.39
C SER A 153 -1.79 5.38 -10.65
N ILE A 154 -0.95 4.90 -11.58
CA ILE A 154 -0.67 5.60 -12.83
C ILE A 154 -1.74 5.31 -13.88
N ASP A 155 -2.15 4.05 -13.98
CA ASP A 155 -3.22 3.61 -14.87
C ASP A 155 -4.12 2.60 -14.13
N PRO A 156 -5.33 3.02 -13.70
CA PRO A 156 -5.96 4.33 -13.92
C PRO A 156 -5.32 5.45 -13.07
N PRO A 157 -5.40 6.74 -13.47
CA PRO A 157 -4.72 7.86 -12.82
C PRO A 157 -5.44 8.30 -11.54
N LEU A 158 -5.40 7.45 -10.51
CA LEU A 158 -6.11 7.62 -9.26
C LEU A 158 -5.19 8.03 -8.12
N LEU A 159 -5.73 8.83 -7.21
CA LEU A 159 -5.18 9.06 -5.89
C LEU A 159 -6.19 8.59 -4.84
N MET A 160 -5.79 7.65 -3.99
CA MET A 160 -6.63 7.06 -2.95
C MET A 160 -6.05 7.37 -1.58
N SER A 161 -6.91 7.73 -0.63
CA SER A 161 -6.54 7.91 0.77
C SER A 161 -7.48 7.22 1.74
N SER A 162 -6.90 6.62 2.79
CA SER A 162 -7.61 5.90 3.86
C SER A 162 -6.70 5.76 5.09
N ASN A 163 -7.23 5.21 6.19
CA ASN A 163 -6.47 4.82 7.37
C ASN A 163 -6.26 3.31 7.50
N SER A 164 -6.94 2.49 6.69
CA SER A 164 -6.77 1.04 6.63
C SER A 164 -6.95 0.59 5.19
N ALA A 165 -5.98 -0.14 4.65
CA ALA A 165 -6.11 -0.71 3.33
C ALA A 165 -5.36 -2.04 3.19
N ILE A 166 -5.91 -2.92 2.37
CA ILE A 166 -5.28 -4.14 1.89
C ILE A 166 -4.99 -3.94 0.41
N TRP A 167 -3.71 -3.94 0.05
CA TRP A 167 -3.26 -3.89 -1.34
C TRP A 167 -2.80 -5.28 -1.77
N ASN A 168 -3.58 -5.89 -2.65
CA ASN A 168 -3.29 -7.21 -3.21
C ASN A 168 -2.53 -7.04 -4.54
N LEU A 169 -1.26 -7.40 -4.55
CA LEU A 169 -0.35 -7.17 -5.69
C LEU A 169 -0.60 -8.14 -6.85
N THR A 170 -1.21 -9.31 -6.56
CA THR A 170 -1.56 -10.32 -7.55
C THR A 170 -2.88 -9.98 -8.24
N ASN A 171 -3.92 -9.72 -7.45
CA ASN A 171 -5.25 -9.41 -7.98
C ASN A 171 -5.38 -7.94 -8.39
N GLN A 172 -4.36 -7.11 -8.08
CA GLN A 172 -4.34 -5.68 -8.35
C GLN A 172 -5.55 -4.95 -7.75
N THR A 173 -5.90 -5.31 -6.52
CA THR A 173 -7.00 -4.71 -5.79
C THR A 173 -6.54 -3.92 -4.58
N VAL A 174 -7.26 -2.85 -4.27
CA VAL A 174 -7.11 -2.05 -3.05
C VAL A 174 -8.44 -2.07 -2.32
N LEU A 175 -8.47 -2.68 -1.14
CA LEU A 175 -9.66 -2.78 -0.30
C LEU A 175 -9.46 -1.92 0.95
N SER A 176 -10.43 -1.05 1.23
CA SER A 176 -10.52 -0.27 2.46
C SER A 176 -11.79 -0.64 3.22
N ASP A 177 -11.62 -1.12 4.44
CA ASP A 177 -12.70 -1.36 5.40
C ASP A 177 -13.02 -0.11 6.26
N GLN A 178 -12.26 0.96 6.06
CA GLN A 178 -12.40 2.28 6.67
C GLN A 178 -12.74 3.34 5.63
N PRO A 179 -13.14 4.56 6.05
CA PRO A 179 -13.45 5.65 5.14
C PRO A 179 -12.35 5.88 4.12
N ILE A 180 -12.75 5.92 2.85
CA ILE A 180 -11.88 6.05 1.68
C ILE A 180 -12.27 7.27 0.87
N ARG A 181 -11.27 7.99 0.37
CA ARG A 181 -11.42 9.01 -0.67
C ARG A 181 -10.66 8.57 -1.90
N ILE A 182 -11.29 8.65 -3.07
CA ILE A 182 -10.70 8.35 -4.37
C ILE A 182 -10.81 9.62 -5.22
N PHE A 183 -9.71 10.04 -5.81
CA PHE A 183 -9.63 11.19 -6.69
C PHE A 183 -9.12 10.76 -8.06
N HIS A 184 -9.89 11.04 -9.10
CA HIS A 184 -9.44 10.88 -10.47
C HIS A 184 -8.66 12.13 -10.91
N GLN A 185 -7.36 11.98 -11.15
CA GLN A 185 -6.47 13.13 -11.35
C GLN A 185 -6.74 13.89 -12.66
N LYS A 186 -7.22 13.21 -13.71
CA LYS A 186 -7.50 13.83 -15.02
C LYS A 186 -8.89 14.46 -15.07
N GLU A 187 -9.94 13.67 -14.82
CA GLU A 187 -11.33 14.13 -14.81
C GLU A 187 -11.74 15.04 -13.62
N ASN A 188 -10.87 15.18 -12.61
CA ASN A 188 -11.17 15.96 -11.40
C ASN A 188 -12.45 15.50 -10.67
N VAL A 189 -12.70 14.19 -10.65
CA VAL A 189 -13.82 13.56 -9.93
C VAL A 189 -13.35 13.06 -8.57
N VAL A 190 -14.09 13.37 -7.51
CA VAL A 190 -13.81 12.90 -6.15
C VAL A 190 -14.96 12.02 -5.69
N LEU A 191 -14.64 10.80 -5.25
CA LEU A 191 -15.59 9.92 -4.57
C LEU A 191 -15.14 9.65 -3.14
N THR A 192 -16.07 9.64 -2.19
CA THR A 192 -15.83 9.23 -0.80
C THR A 192 -16.86 8.22 -0.35
N ALA A 193 -16.49 7.28 0.50
CA ALA A 193 -17.39 6.30 1.09
C ALA A 193 -16.84 5.75 2.41
N ASN A 194 -17.68 5.10 3.23
CA ASN A 194 -17.22 4.44 4.45
C ASN A 194 -16.37 3.20 4.17
N ARG A 195 -16.58 2.53 3.04
CA ARG A 195 -15.82 1.35 2.58
C ARG A 195 -15.71 1.35 1.07
N GLY A 196 -14.62 0.78 0.55
CA GLY A 196 -14.43 0.71 -0.89
C GLY A 196 -13.44 -0.34 -1.34
N MET A 197 -13.65 -0.88 -2.53
CA MET A 197 -12.73 -1.74 -3.24
C MET A 197 -12.47 -1.16 -4.61
N VAL A 198 -11.20 -0.97 -4.96
CA VAL A 198 -10.77 -0.60 -6.32
C VAL A 198 -10.04 -1.77 -6.92
N ASP A 199 -10.52 -2.22 -8.08
CA ASP A 199 -9.80 -3.15 -8.95
C ASP A 199 -9.05 -2.33 -10.00
N LEU A 200 -7.73 -2.28 -9.89
CA LEU A 200 -6.85 -1.51 -10.76
C LEU A 200 -6.70 -2.17 -12.14
N GLN A 201 -6.89 -3.49 -12.23
CA GLN A 201 -6.82 -4.21 -13.50
C GLN A 201 -8.10 -4.05 -14.31
N GLN A 202 -9.26 -4.25 -13.67
CA GLN A 202 -10.57 -4.05 -14.27
C GLN A 202 -10.94 -2.56 -14.35
N LYS A 203 -10.22 -1.70 -13.63
CA LYS A 203 -10.45 -0.26 -13.54
C LYS A 203 -11.88 0.05 -13.09
N VAL A 204 -12.32 -0.66 -12.05
CA VAL A 204 -13.65 -0.49 -11.44
C VAL A 204 -13.50 -0.23 -9.94
N ALA A 205 -14.24 0.76 -9.43
CA ALA A 205 -14.39 0.99 -8.00
C ALA A 205 -15.80 0.62 -7.53
N ASN A 206 -15.90 -0.13 -6.44
CA ASN A 206 -17.14 -0.43 -5.74
C ASN A 206 -17.09 0.21 -4.35
N LEU A 207 -18.03 1.11 -4.08
CA LEU A 207 -18.08 1.92 -2.87
C LEU A 207 -19.38 1.68 -2.12
N THR A 208 -19.31 1.63 -0.78
CA THR A 208 -20.47 1.35 0.07
C THR A 208 -20.46 2.15 1.36
N GLY A 209 -21.66 2.37 1.90
CA GLY A 209 -21.85 3.05 3.18
C GLY A 209 -21.74 4.55 3.04
N GLY A 210 -22.75 5.19 2.45
CA GLY A 210 -22.81 6.64 2.29
C GLY A 210 -21.78 7.14 1.29
N VAL A 211 -21.97 6.79 0.01
CA VAL A 211 -21.13 7.26 -1.08
C VAL A 211 -21.50 8.69 -1.43
N GLN A 212 -20.49 9.54 -1.54
CA GLN A 212 -20.61 10.88 -2.10
C GLN A 212 -19.66 11.01 -3.29
N GLY A 213 -20.19 11.38 -4.44
CA GLY A 213 -19.42 11.78 -5.61
C GLY A 213 -19.55 13.27 -5.87
N VAL A 214 -18.44 13.91 -6.24
CA VAL A 214 -18.39 15.33 -6.63
C VAL A 214 -17.66 15.43 -7.95
N GLY A 215 -18.34 15.99 -8.96
CA GLY A 215 -17.76 16.36 -10.24
C GLY A 215 -17.26 17.80 -10.23
N SER A 216 -16.27 18.10 -11.07
CA SER A 216 -15.68 19.43 -11.19
C SER A 216 -16.59 20.45 -11.89
N ARG A 217 -17.46 20.01 -12.82
CA ARG A 217 -18.40 20.89 -13.55
C ARG A 217 -19.67 21.15 -12.76
N ASN A 218 -20.10 22.42 -12.66
CA ASN A 218 -21.30 22.92 -11.95
C ASN A 218 -21.48 22.41 -10.51
N GLN A 219 -20.38 22.00 -9.88
CA GLN A 219 -20.35 21.45 -8.52
C GLN A 219 -21.36 20.30 -8.34
N ALA A 220 -21.54 19.48 -9.38
CA ALA A 220 -22.49 18.38 -9.37
C ALA A 220 -22.12 17.37 -8.27
N LYS A 221 -23.11 17.00 -7.48
CA LYS A 221 -22.96 16.10 -6.33
C LYS A 221 -23.93 14.94 -6.45
N LEU A 222 -23.44 13.73 -6.18
CA LEU A 222 -24.24 12.52 -6.11
C LEU A 222 -24.06 11.88 -4.75
N LEU A 223 -25.18 11.54 -4.10
CA LEU A 223 -25.22 10.80 -2.85
C LEU A 223 -25.94 9.48 -3.08
N ALA A 224 -25.45 8.40 -2.48
CA ALA A 224 -26.09 7.07 -2.54
C ALA A 224 -25.59 6.16 -1.40
N ASN A 225 -26.27 5.05 -1.14
CA ASN A 225 -25.78 4.03 -0.20
C ASN A 225 -24.63 3.21 -0.81
N GLN A 226 -24.70 2.93 -2.11
CA GLN A 226 -23.73 2.15 -2.87
C GLN A 226 -23.49 2.77 -4.24
N LEU A 227 -22.28 2.57 -4.76
CA LEU A 227 -21.87 3.07 -6.06
C LEU A 227 -20.85 2.15 -6.71
N ARG A 228 -21.09 1.78 -7.96
CA ARG A 228 -20.09 1.19 -8.86
C ARG A 228 -19.66 2.25 -9.87
N TRP A 229 -18.35 2.40 -10.05
CA TRP A 229 -17.74 3.33 -10.99
C TRP A 229 -16.83 2.59 -11.95
N ASP A 230 -17.17 2.65 -13.24
CA ASP A 230 -16.29 2.29 -14.35
C ASP A 230 -15.36 3.47 -14.61
N ILE A 231 -14.08 3.33 -14.28
CA ILE A 231 -13.13 4.44 -14.28
C ILE A 231 -12.79 4.90 -15.70
N PRO A 232 -12.55 4.01 -16.69
CA PRO A 232 -12.27 4.45 -18.05
C PRO A 232 -13.43 5.22 -18.70
N THR A 233 -14.67 4.74 -18.57
CA THR A 233 -15.83 5.42 -19.19
C THR A 233 -16.41 6.52 -18.32
N GLN A 234 -16.01 6.56 -17.05
CA GLN A 234 -16.59 7.36 -15.97
C GLN A 234 -18.06 7.04 -15.67
N ASP A 235 -18.56 5.90 -16.16
CA ASP A 235 -19.93 5.49 -15.90
C ASP A 235 -20.11 5.09 -14.43
N ILE A 236 -21.12 5.67 -13.82
CA ILE A 236 -21.51 5.45 -12.45
C ILE A 236 -22.86 4.75 -12.43
N GLN A 237 -22.98 3.77 -11.54
CA GLN A 237 -24.22 3.11 -11.18
C GLN A 237 -24.39 3.24 -9.67
N ALA A 238 -25.37 4.03 -9.25
CA ALA A 238 -25.64 4.33 -7.85
C ALA A 238 -26.97 3.71 -7.41
N SER A 239 -27.03 3.24 -6.17
CA SER A 239 -28.23 2.63 -5.61
C SER A 239 -28.40 2.92 -4.12
N GLY A 240 -29.66 2.98 -3.70
CA GLY A 240 -30.11 3.24 -2.35
C GLY A 240 -30.06 4.72 -1.99
N ASN A 241 -31.22 5.33 -1.76
CA ASN A 241 -31.38 6.74 -1.36
C ASN A 241 -30.55 7.69 -2.24
N VAL A 242 -30.72 7.58 -3.56
CA VAL A 242 -29.95 8.40 -4.50
C VAL A 242 -30.46 9.84 -4.49
N ILE A 243 -29.53 10.77 -4.37
CA ILE A 243 -29.77 12.21 -4.48
C ILE A 243 -28.71 12.78 -5.42
N TYR A 244 -29.15 13.32 -6.55
CA TYR A 244 -28.31 14.11 -7.45
C TYR A 244 -28.61 15.60 -7.22
N GLN A 245 -27.58 16.42 -7.08
CA GLN A 245 -27.67 17.86 -6.87
C GLN A 245 -26.76 18.58 -7.84
N GLN A 246 -27.23 19.69 -8.38
CA GLN A 246 -26.46 20.58 -9.24
C GLN A 246 -26.66 22.01 -8.75
N VAL A 247 -25.61 22.83 -8.82
CA VAL A 247 -25.65 24.23 -8.35
C VAL A 247 -26.03 25.19 -9.48
N ASN A 248 -25.71 24.85 -10.74
CA ASN A 248 -26.01 25.70 -11.88
C ASN A 248 -26.46 24.88 -13.11
N PRO A 249 -27.73 24.97 -13.55
CA PRO A 249 -28.85 25.54 -12.80
C PRO A 249 -29.09 24.78 -11.49
N PRO A 250 -29.63 25.42 -10.44
CA PRO A 250 -29.81 24.77 -9.15
C PRO A 250 -31.04 23.87 -9.14
N PHE A 251 -30.82 22.57 -8.94
CA PHE A 251 -31.88 21.60 -8.74
C PHE A 251 -31.37 20.39 -7.95
N ASN A 252 -32.31 19.60 -7.43
CA ASN A 252 -32.04 18.26 -6.92
C ASN A 252 -33.01 17.24 -7.52
N THR A 253 -32.55 16.00 -7.65
CA THR A 253 -33.34 14.88 -8.15
C THR A 253 -33.12 13.67 -7.26
N THR A 254 -34.20 13.02 -6.80
CA THR A 254 -34.14 11.91 -5.87
C THR A 254 -34.80 10.63 -6.39
N GLY A 255 -34.22 9.48 -6.05
CA GLY A 255 -34.76 8.18 -6.46
C GLY A 255 -34.01 6.98 -5.86
N PRO A 256 -34.48 5.75 -6.10
CA PRO A 256 -33.82 4.53 -5.63
C PRO A 256 -32.50 4.21 -6.34
N THR A 257 -32.35 4.56 -7.62
CA THR A 257 -31.14 4.28 -8.42
C THR A 257 -30.82 5.42 -9.38
N ALA A 258 -29.56 5.52 -9.79
CA ALA A 258 -29.15 6.39 -10.89
C ALA A 258 -28.03 5.78 -11.71
N ARG A 259 -27.96 6.17 -12.99
CA ARG A 259 -26.86 5.83 -13.89
C ARG A 259 -26.41 7.04 -14.68
N GLY A 260 -25.10 7.15 -14.92
CA GLY A 260 -24.57 8.15 -15.83
C GLY A 260 -23.16 8.60 -15.48
N LYS A 261 -22.81 9.84 -15.84
CA LYS A 261 -21.45 10.38 -15.77
C LYS A 261 -21.46 11.71 -15.03
N LEU A 262 -20.70 11.81 -13.94
CA LEU A 262 -20.65 13.04 -13.13
C LEU A 262 -19.98 14.21 -13.86
N GLN A 263 -18.94 13.94 -14.64
CA GLN A 263 -18.19 14.95 -15.38
C GLN A 263 -18.98 15.50 -16.58
N ASP A 264 -19.89 14.71 -17.14
CA ASP A 264 -20.73 15.10 -18.27
C ASP A 264 -22.09 15.66 -17.82
N GLN A 265 -22.39 15.65 -16.51
CA GLN A 265 -23.68 16.03 -15.93
C GLN A 265 -24.87 15.26 -16.53
N SER A 266 -24.59 14.09 -17.09
CA SER A 266 -25.59 13.21 -17.66
C SER A 266 -25.87 12.14 -16.61
N ILE A 267 -26.79 12.43 -15.69
CA ILE A 267 -27.24 11.49 -14.66
C ILE A 267 -28.74 11.25 -14.84
N VAL A 268 -29.11 9.99 -15.07
CA VAL A 268 -30.49 9.55 -15.15
C VAL A 268 -30.86 8.89 -13.82
N VAL A 269 -31.79 9.49 -13.10
CA VAL A 269 -32.36 8.94 -11.87
C VAL A 269 -33.60 8.13 -12.24
N HIS A 270 -33.71 6.91 -11.73
CA HIS A 270 -34.83 6.01 -12.03
C HIS A 270 -35.69 5.81 -10.79
N SER A 271 -37.01 5.66 -10.98
CA SER A 271 -37.94 5.23 -9.95
C SER A 271 -38.15 3.72 -9.96
N ALA A 272 -38.67 3.19 -8.85
CA ALA A 272 -39.24 1.85 -8.83
C ALA A 272 -40.61 1.85 -9.55
N PRO A 273 -41.07 0.70 -10.08
CA PRO A 273 -42.42 0.59 -10.63
C PRO A 273 -43.48 1.13 -9.66
N GLY A 274 -44.37 2.00 -10.17
CA GLY A 274 -45.42 2.64 -9.37
C GLY A 274 -44.97 3.81 -8.49
N LYS A 275 -43.68 4.21 -8.51
CA LYS A 275 -43.17 5.42 -7.85
C LYS A 275 -42.71 6.46 -8.88
N ARG A 276 -42.66 7.72 -8.47
CA ARG A 276 -42.13 8.83 -9.29
C ARG A 276 -40.78 9.29 -8.75
N VAL A 277 -39.92 9.74 -9.65
CA VAL A 277 -38.74 10.55 -9.31
C VAL A 277 -39.26 11.92 -8.86
N VAL A 278 -38.62 12.52 -7.86
CA VAL A 278 -38.93 13.88 -7.41
C VAL A 278 -37.77 14.78 -7.81
N THR A 279 -38.07 15.84 -8.55
CA THR A 279 -37.12 16.90 -8.93
C THR A 279 -37.59 18.21 -8.31
N GLU A 280 -36.73 18.83 -7.51
CA GLU A 280 -36.96 20.15 -6.95
C GLU A 280 -36.09 21.16 -7.70
N ILE A 281 -36.71 22.17 -8.29
CA ILE A 281 -36.03 23.26 -9.01
C ILE A 281 -35.99 24.46 -8.06
N ILE A 282 -34.80 25.04 -7.89
CA ILE A 282 -34.62 26.22 -7.05
C ILE A 282 -34.61 27.43 -8.01
N PRO A 283 -35.55 28.40 -7.89
CA PRO A 283 -35.60 29.57 -8.76
C PRO A 283 -34.42 30.53 -8.54
#